data_AF-A0A4P5QWW1-F1
#
_entry.id   AF-A0A4P5QWW1-F1
#
_cell.length_a   1.000
_cell.length_b   1.000
_cell.length_c   1.000
_cell.angle_alpha   90.00
_cell.angle_beta   90.00
_cell.angle_gamma   90.00
#
_symmetry.space_group_name_H-M   'P 1'
#
loop_
_entity.id
_entity.type
_entity.pdbx_description
1 polymer ?
#
loop_
_entity_poly.entity_id
_entity_poly.type
_entity_poly.pdbx_seq_one_letter_code
_entity_poly.pdbx_strand_id
1 'polypeptide(L)'
;MLPITDIAPEDDFQSELPLEPMARQHLLELFDSAWFDPAKIHRNSAQLRNLINEARESIASHLGIASSELEIVGEIGFGFQCALAGLLTESKSKFIYSTVDRQVIHAFARQHQARGGEVLEQSVDSKGIVDFQVDSSREATLSFQAVNRETGVIQNAPKTSDKTAVFADMSSAYPLSNLPDNWDSAIWDPKYFGGPSGIALVGIANSGRWQNPGPIIDKRRVYGSFSKPLLLATAVALENWTKRAREDFVKLTELNSFIRQELASQIKDIKIAGDGDNCDPRFLAFVIPGTHSEEVLRKVEAQGVLIDAGSACGSGPLSPSHVLTAMGYSENGNYRITLKPAHNRQSLKKLVSVLVKGIAAGA
;
A
#
# COMPACT_ATOMS: atom_id res chain seq x y z
N MET A 1 1.37 -5.21 31.37
CA MET A 1 0.50 -5.36 30.20
C MET A 1 1.04 -6.55 29.42
N LEU A 2 0.25 -7.60 29.18
CA LEU A 2 0.68 -8.71 28.33
C LEU A 2 0.89 -8.19 26.90
N PRO A 3 1.82 -8.75 26.11
CA PRO A 3 1.91 -8.43 24.69
C PRO A 3 0.56 -8.70 24.01
N ILE A 4 0.18 -7.82 23.08
CA ILE A 4 -1.04 -8.01 22.27
C ILE A 4 -0.82 -9.11 21.22
N THR A 5 0.44 -9.33 20.82
CA THR A 5 0.85 -10.27 19.78
C THR A 5 1.45 -11.54 20.39
N ASP A 6 0.74 -12.66 20.28
CA ASP A 6 1.17 -13.99 20.75
C ASP A 6 1.32 -15.02 19.61
N ILE A 7 1.34 -14.57 18.35
CA ILE A 7 1.40 -15.43 17.17
C ILE A 7 2.79 -15.42 16.56
N ALA A 8 3.27 -16.60 16.18
CA ALA A 8 4.58 -16.76 15.58
C ALA A 8 4.62 -16.07 14.19
N PRO A 9 5.70 -15.36 13.82
CA PRO A 9 5.79 -14.68 12.54
C PRO A 9 5.52 -15.57 11.31
N GLU A 10 5.85 -16.85 11.40
CA GLU A 10 5.58 -17.84 10.36
C GLU A 10 4.10 -18.21 10.19
N ASP A 11 3.25 -17.89 11.18
CA ASP A 11 1.82 -18.19 11.20
C ASP A 11 0.93 -16.95 10.94
N ASP A 12 1.53 -15.76 10.81
CA ASP A 12 0.82 -14.52 10.50
C ASP A 12 0.93 -14.18 8.99
N PHE A 13 -0.18 -14.34 8.28
CA PHE A 13 -0.33 -14.00 6.86
C PHE A 13 -1.22 -12.77 6.62
N GLN A 14 -1.48 -11.95 7.65
CA GLN A 14 -2.17 -10.67 7.46
C GLN A 14 -1.29 -9.64 6.76
N SER A 15 -1.91 -8.58 6.25
CA SER A 15 -1.25 -7.53 5.45
C SER A 15 -0.16 -6.75 6.19
N GLU A 16 -0.26 -6.64 7.51
CA GLU A 16 0.62 -5.86 8.36
C GLU A 16 2.00 -6.50 8.48
N LEU A 17 3.05 -5.69 8.33
CA LEU A 17 4.42 -6.10 8.64
C LEU A 17 4.81 -5.62 10.04
N PRO A 18 5.57 -6.43 10.81
CA PRO A 18 6.20 -5.93 12.02
C PRO A 18 7.23 -4.84 11.66
N LEU A 19 7.49 -3.95 12.62
CA LEU A 19 8.55 -2.94 12.50
C LEU A 19 9.89 -3.65 12.27
N GLU A 20 10.68 -3.13 11.33
CA GLU A 20 12.00 -3.64 10.99
C GLU A 20 12.87 -3.69 12.26
N PRO A 21 13.59 -4.80 12.53
CA PRO A 21 14.29 -5.02 13.80
C PRO A 21 15.21 -3.87 14.24
N MET A 22 16.01 -3.30 13.34
CA MET A 22 16.90 -2.19 13.67
C MET A 22 16.11 -0.91 13.96
N ALA A 23 15.10 -0.60 13.15
CA ALA A 23 14.21 0.53 13.40
C ALA A 23 13.50 0.39 14.77
N ARG A 24 13.05 -0.82 15.12
CA ARG A 24 12.44 -1.13 16.43
C ARG A 24 13.41 -0.92 17.58
N GLN A 25 14.66 -1.37 17.45
CA GLN A 25 15.67 -1.24 18.49
C GLN A 25 15.96 0.22 18.82
N HIS A 26 16.03 1.09 17.81
CA HIS A 26 16.34 2.51 17.99
C HIS A 26 15.14 3.39 18.31
N LEU A 27 13.91 2.90 18.12
CA LEU A 27 12.72 3.73 18.20
C LEU A 27 12.57 4.47 19.54
N LEU A 28 12.83 3.79 20.67
CA LEU A 28 12.74 4.40 22.00
C LEU A 28 13.80 5.51 22.18
N GLU A 29 15.04 5.24 21.79
CA GLU A 29 16.14 6.23 21.84
C GLU A 29 15.82 7.45 20.99
N LEU A 30 15.18 7.25 19.83
CA LEU A 30 14.73 8.34 18.97
C LEU A 30 13.63 9.17 19.64
N PHE A 31 12.68 8.55 20.35
CA PHE A 31 11.69 9.30 21.13
C PHE A 31 12.34 10.12 22.27
N ASP A 32 13.33 9.55 22.95
CA ASP A 32 14.02 10.23 24.06
C ASP A 32 14.91 11.40 23.59
N SER A 33 15.38 11.38 22.34
CA SER A 33 16.38 12.33 21.83
C SER A 33 15.91 13.27 20.70
N ALA A 34 14.91 12.89 19.89
CA ALA A 34 14.49 13.64 18.70
C ALA A 34 13.27 14.57 18.92
N TRP A 35 13.09 15.07 20.14
CA TRP A 35 12.00 16.01 20.48
C TRP A 35 12.39 17.50 20.36
N PHE A 36 13.67 17.82 20.13
CA PHE A 36 14.11 19.20 19.92
C PHE A 36 13.39 19.85 18.72
N ASP A 37 13.30 21.18 18.76
CA ASP A 37 12.82 21.97 17.64
C ASP A 37 13.99 22.21 16.67
N PRO A 38 14.01 21.60 15.47
CA PRO A 38 15.09 21.73 14.50
C PRO A 38 15.17 23.15 13.92
N ALA A 39 14.20 24.04 14.12
CA ALA A 39 14.31 25.42 13.66
C ALA A 39 15.27 26.27 14.51
N LYS A 40 15.49 25.90 15.78
CA LYS A 40 16.31 26.68 16.73
C LYS A 40 17.81 26.58 16.43
N ILE A 41 18.57 27.60 16.85
CA ILE A 41 20.01 27.74 16.55
C ILE A 41 20.94 26.89 17.44
N HIS A 42 20.42 26.27 18.49
CA HIS A 42 21.24 25.53 19.47
C HIS A 42 21.81 24.24 18.89
N ARG A 43 22.93 23.76 19.46
CA ARG A 43 23.67 22.57 19.00
C ARG A 43 22.77 21.33 18.79
N ASN A 44 21.93 20.99 19.77
CA ASN A 44 21.07 19.79 19.68
C ASN A 44 20.01 19.94 18.58
N SER A 45 19.42 21.13 18.43
CA SER A 45 18.51 21.44 17.34
C SER A 45 19.18 21.35 15.97
N ALA A 46 20.43 21.84 15.85
CA ALA A 46 21.21 21.73 14.62
C ALA A 46 21.53 20.27 14.28
N GLN A 47 21.93 19.46 15.27
CA GLN A 47 22.19 18.03 15.10
C GLN A 47 20.94 17.27 14.62
N LEU A 48 19.78 17.51 15.26
CA LEU A 48 18.52 16.89 14.83
C LEU A 48 18.12 17.33 13.42
N ARG A 49 18.34 18.59 13.05
CA ARG A 49 18.09 19.09 11.69
C ARG A 49 18.94 18.34 10.66
N ASN A 50 20.21 18.09 10.96
CA ASN A 50 21.09 17.33 10.08
C ASN A 50 20.61 15.88 9.92
N LEU A 51 20.27 15.20 11.01
CA LEU A 51 19.73 13.83 10.97
C LEU A 51 18.43 13.75 10.15
N ILE A 52 17.54 14.73 10.26
CA ILE A 52 16.32 14.80 9.46
C ILE A 52 16.65 14.97 7.97
N ASN A 53 17.62 15.82 7.64
CA ASN A 53 18.03 16.03 6.24
C ASN A 53 18.67 14.76 5.66
N GLU A 54 19.57 14.11 6.38
CA GLU A 54 20.19 12.83 6.00
C GLU A 54 19.12 11.74 5.78
N ALA A 55 18.15 11.63 6.70
CA ALA A 55 17.04 10.70 6.56
C ALA A 55 16.18 10.99 5.32
N ARG A 56 15.89 12.27 5.02
CA ARG A 56 15.14 12.67 3.83
C ARG A 56 15.88 12.36 2.54
N GLU A 57 17.19 12.62 2.50
CA GLU A 57 18.05 12.30 1.35
C GLU A 57 18.12 10.79 1.12
N SER A 58 18.34 10.03 2.19
CA SER A 58 18.35 8.56 2.14
C SER A 58 17.01 8.03 1.61
N ILE A 59 15.88 8.47 2.20
CA ILE A 59 14.54 8.05 1.75
C ILE A 59 14.33 8.40 0.27
N ALA A 60 14.56 9.65 -0.12
CA ALA A 60 14.34 10.10 -1.50
C ALA A 60 15.17 9.26 -2.51
N SER A 61 16.43 8.96 -2.18
CA SER A 61 17.29 8.13 -3.02
C SER A 61 16.73 6.71 -3.22
N HIS A 62 16.22 6.08 -2.17
CA HIS A 62 15.60 4.74 -2.26
C HIS A 62 14.25 4.75 -2.99
N LEU A 63 13.53 5.88 -2.96
CA LEU A 63 12.30 6.08 -3.71
C LEU A 63 12.56 6.49 -5.18
N GLY A 64 13.79 6.79 -5.56
CA GLY A 64 14.13 7.24 -6.91
C GLY A 64 13.67 8.66 -7.24
N ILE A 65 13.52 9.52 -6.24
CA ILE A 65 13.10 10.93 -6.40
C ILE A 65 14.13 11.89 -5.83
N ALA A 66 14.05 13.18 -6.16
CA ALA A 66 14.87 14.19 -5.53
C ALA A 66 14.42 14.48 -4.09
N SER A 67 15.34 14.82 -3.19
CA SER A 67 15.01 15.18 -1.80
C SER A 67 14.11 16.42 -1.69
N SER A 68 14.16 17.28 -2.72
CA SER A 68 13.27 18.44 -2.89
C SER A 68 11.85 18.05 -3.33
N GLU A 69 11.63 16.85 -3.83
CA GLU A 69 10.29 16.36 -4.23
C GLU A 69 9.61 15.62 -3.08
N LEU A 70 10.38 15.16 -2.09
CA LEU A 70 9.86 14.44 -0.94
C LEU A 70 9.19 15.38 0.07
N GLU A 71 7.98 15.03 0.45
CA GLU A 71 7.24 15.57 1.59
C GLU A 71 6.92 14.46 2.59
N ILE A 72 6.88 14.83 3.86
CA ILE A 72 6.57 13.91 4.96
C ILE A 72 5.32 14.41 5.64
N VAL A 73 4.35 13.52 5.80
CA VAL A 73 3.07 13.84 6.43
C VAL A 73 2.69 12.78 7.46
N GLY A 74 1.84 13.16 8.40
CA GLY A 74 1.29 12.23 9.38
C GLY A 74 0.22 11.35 8.75
N GLU A 75 0.36 10.03 8.89
CA GLU A 75 -0.58 8.99 8.43
C GLU A 75 -0.84 8.90 6.91
N ILE A 76 -1.15 7.69 6.46
CA ILE A 76 -1.37 7.39 5.04
C ILE A 76 -2.62 8.06 4.45
N GLY A 77 -3.70 8.19 5.24
CA GLY A 77 -4.94 8.80 4.79
C GLY A 77 -4.79 10.28 4.45
N PHE A 78 -4.03 11.03 5.27
CA PHE A 78 -3.71 12.42 4.98
C PHE A 78 -2.70 12.53 3.84
N GLY A 79 -1.79 11.57 3.67
CA GLY A 79 -0.94 11.47 2.49
C GLY A 79 -1.73 11.39 1.18
N PHE A 80 -2.80 10.58 1.13
CA PHE A 80 -3.69 10.54 -0.05
C PHE A 80 -4.36 11.90 -0.29
N GLN A 81 -4.78 12.59 0.78
CA GLN A 81 -5.32 13.94 0.68
C GLN A 81 -4.30 14.94 0.14
N CYS A 82 -3.07 14.93 0.65
CA CYS A 82 -2.03 15.82 0.15
C CYS A 82 -1.69 15.52 -1.31
N ALA A 83 -1.37 14.28 -1.64
CA ALA A 83 -0.89 13.92 -2.97
C ALA A 83 -1.96 14.14 -4.05
N LEU A 84 -3.17 13.58 -3.87
CA LEU A 84 -4.20 13.60 -4.90
C LEU A 84 -5.04 14.88 -4.89
N ALA A 85 -5.47 15.39 -3.73
CA ALA A 85 -6.34 16.56 -3.70
C ALA A 85 -5.63 17.82 -4.24
N GLY A 86 -4.31 17.88 -4.14
CA GLY A 86 -3.53 18.97 -4.71
C GLY A 86 -3.51 19.00 -6.25
N LEU A 87 -3.79 17.87 -6.90
CA LEU A 87 -4.00 17.79 -8.36
C LEU A 87 -5.46 18.03 -8.76
N LEU A 88 -6.41 17.79 -7.87
CA LEU A 88 -7.85 17.95 -8.09
C LEU A 88 -8.39 19.31 -7.62
N THR A 89 -7.56 20.35 -7.62
CA THR A 89 -7.96 21.69 -7.17
C THR A 89 -8.86 22.41 -8.17
N GLU A 90 -8.69 22.14 -9.47
CA GLU A 90 -9.53 22.71 -10.52
C GLU A 90 -10.65 21.74 -10.94
N SER A 91 -11.91 22.15 -10.80
CA SER A 91 -13.08 21.32 -11.12
C SER A 91 -13.27 21.03 -12.62
N LYS A 92 -12.44 21.61 -13.49
CA LYS A 92 -12.55 21.49 -14.95
C LYS A 92 -11.79 20.29 -15.52
N SER A 93 -10.82 19.74 -14.78
CA SER A 93 -10.09 18.56 -15.23
C SER A 93 -10.93 17.30 -15.03
N LYS A 94 -10.87 16.39 -16.00
CA LYS A 94 -11.51 15.08 -15.89
C LYS A 94 -10.70 14.20 -14.94
N PHE A 95 -11.33 13.63 -13.92
CA PHE A 95 -10.66 12.70 -13.00
C PHE A 95 -10.85 11.25 -13.45
N ILE A 96 -9.74 10.59 -13.78
CA ILE A 96 -9.69 9.21 -14.28
C ILE A 96 -9.13 8.32 -13.17
N TYR A 97 -9.79 7.20 -12.90
CA TYR A 97 -9.38 6.24 -11.88
C TYR A 97 -9.85 4.83 -12.24
N SER A 98 -9.37 3.81 -11.54
CA SER A 98 -9.72 2.42 -11.80
C SER A 98 -10.77 1.87 -10.82
N THR A 99 -11.59 0.94 -11.30
CA THR A 99 -12.48 0.09 -10.47
C THR A 99 -11.75 -0.67 -9.35
N VAL A 100 -10.43 -0.91 -9.48
CA VAL A 100 -9.63 -1.61 -8.45
C VAL A 100 -8.85 -0.66 -7.54
N ASP A 101 -8.99 0.66 -7.71
CA ASP A 101 -8.36 1.63 -6.83
C ASP A 101 -8.89 1.51 -5.38
N ARG A 102 -8.14 2.09 -4.44
CA ARG A 102 -8.54 2.10 -3.03
C ARG A 102 -9.85 2.88 -2.85
N GLN A 103 -10.64 2.51 -1.84
CA GLN A 103 -11.88 3.21 -1.47
C GLN A 103 -11.71 4.73 -1.26
N VAL A 104 -10.52 5.18 -0.84
CA VAL A 104 -10.20 6.62 -0.74
C VAL A 104 -10.24 7.33 -2.10
N ILE A 105 -9.83 6.67 -3.19
CA ILE A 105 -9.88 7.19 -4.57
C ILE A 105 -11.31 7.29 -5.06
N HIS A 106 -12.14 6.27 -4.81
CA HIS A 106 -13.59 6.35 -5.09
C HIS A 106 -14.25 7.49 -4.30
N ALA A 107 -13.79 7.78 -3.08
CA ALA A 107 -14.26 8.93 -2.30
C ALA A 107 -13.86 10.27 -2.94
N PHE A 108 -12.63 10.39 -3.45
CA PHE A 108 -12.21 11.55 -4.25
C PHE A 108 -13.05 11.70 -5.52
N ALA A 109 -13.36 10.61 -6.23
CA ALA A 109 -14.21 10.66 -7.41
C ALA A 109 -15.61 11.19 -7.10
N ARG A 110 -16.25 10.68 -6.04
CA ARG A 110 -17.55 11.19 -5.58
C ARG A 110 -17.48 12.68 -5.20
N GLN A 111 -16.41 13.10 -4.50
CA GLN A 111 -16.21 14.50 -4.12
C GLN A 111 -16.00 15.41 -5.35
N HIS A 112 -15.21 14.97 -6.32
CA HIS A 112 -14.95 15.70 -7.58
C HIS A 112 -16.25 15.88 -8.37
N GLN A 113 -17.03 14.81 -8.53
CA GLN A 113 -18.33 14.85 -9.19
C GLN A 113 -19.33 15.76 -8.47
N ALA A 114 -19.36 15.73 -7.12
CA ALA A 114 -20.23 16.61 -6.34
C ALA A 114 -19.88 18.10 -6.49
N ARG A 115 -18.64 18.43 -6.89
CA ARG A 115 -18.20 19.79 -7.23
C ARG A 115 -18.43 20.15 -8.71
N GLY A 116 -19.10 19.29 -9.48
CA GLY A 116 -19.38 19.48 -10.90
C GLY A 116 -18.27 19.00 -11.85
N GLY A 117 -17.24 18.32 -11.34
CA GLY A 117 -16.18 17.73 -12.16
C GLY A 117 -16.63 16.47 -12.90
N GLU A 118 -15.98 16.20 -14.04
CA GLU A 118 -16.18 14.97 -14.81
C GLU A 118 -15.31 13.85 -14.23
N VAL A 119 -15.87 12.64 -14.08
CA VAL A 119 -15.12 11.43 -13.66
C VAL A 119 -15.20 10.35 -14.73
N LEU A 120 -14.15 9.54 -14.84
CA LEU A 120 -14.13 8.32 -15.66
C LEU A 120 -13.53 7.19 -14.85
N GLU A 121 -14.38 6.25 -14.45
CA GLU A 121 -13.96 4.99 -13.85
C GLU A 121 -13.65 3.99 -14.95
N GLN A 122 -12.47 3.37 -14.89
CA GLN A 122 -12.01 2.39 -15.88
C GLN A 122 -12.01 0.98 -15.29
N SER A 123 -12.64 0.05 -16.01
CA SER A 123 -12.67 -1.35 -15.66
C SER A 123 -11.32 -2.02 -15.83
N VAL A 124 -11.10 -3.09 -15.08
CA VAL A 124 -10.01 -4.04 -15.30
C VAL A 124 -10.48 -5.23 -16.15
N ASP A 125 -9.52 -5.95 -16.74
CA ASP A 125 -9.77 -7.28 -17.26
C ASP A 125 -9.88 -8.34 -16.13
N SER A 126 -10.12 -9.60 -16.50
CA SER A 126 -10.19 -10.72 -15.54
C SER A 126 -8.87 -11.01 -14.82
N LYS A 127 -7.74 -10.48 -15.31
CA LYS A 127 -6.44 -10.56 -14.66
C LYS A 127 -6.20 -9.40 -13.70
N GLY A 128 -7.08 -8.40 -13.69
CA GLY A 128 -6.97 -7.22 -12.85
C GLY A 128 -6.13 -6.10 -13.47
N ILE A 129 -5.81 -6.17 -14.77
CA ILE A 129 -5.03 -5.15 -15.46
C ILE A 129 -5.95 -4.07 -16.03
N VAL A 130 -5.57 -2.81 -15.85
CA VAL A 130 -6.27 -1.67 -16.44
C VAL A 130 -5.65 -1.33 -17.79
N ASP A 131 -6.51 -1.16 -18.81
CA ASP A 131 -6.13 -0.53 -20.07
C ASP A 131 -6.47 0.96 -20.00
N PHE A 132 -5.49 1.79 -19.61
CA PHE A 132 -5.73 3.21 -19.33
C PHE A 132 -6.05 3.99 -20.59
N GLN A 133 -7.31 4.41 -20.74
CA GLN A 133 -7.79 5.22 -21.87
C GLN A 133 -7.82 6.71 -21.49
N VAL A 134 -6.84 7.48 -21.96
CA VAL A 134 -6.71 8.91 -21.63
C VAL A 134 -6.83 9.77 -22.88
N ASP A 135 -7.82 10.67 -22.91
CA ASP A 135 -7.98 11.65 -23.99
C ASP A 135 -6.91 12.73 -23.89
N SER A 136 -5.91 12.66 -24.76
CA SER A 136 -4.77 13.58 -24.78
C SER A 136 -5.12 15.02 -25.17
N SER A 137 -6.34 15.28 -25.66
CA SER A 137 -6.78 16.61 -26.10
C SER A 137 -7.27 17.50 -24.96
N ARG A 138 -7.74 16.91 -23.84
CA ARG A 138 -8.34 17.60 -22.69
C ARG A 138 -7.45 17.48 -21.45
N GLU A 139 -7.65 18.38 -20.49
CA GLU A 139 -6.97 18.30 -19.20
C GLU A 139 -7.59 17.20 -18.33
N ALA A 140 -6.74 16.39 -17.73
CA ALA A 140 -7.16 15.29 -16.88
C ALA A 140 -6.23 15.11 -15.68
N THR A 141 -6.73 14.46 -14.64
CA THR A 141 -5.94 13.90 -13.56
C THR A 141 -6.18 12.40 -13.53
N LEU A 142 -5.11 11.62 -13.56
CA LEU A 142 -5.15 10.16 -13.54
C LEU A 142 -4.65 9.65 -12.18
N SER A 143 -5.47 8.84 -11.51
CA SER A 143 -5.02 7.97 -10.42
C SER A 143 -4.46 6.69 -11.02
N PHE A 144 -3.17 6.43 -10.76
CA PHE A 144 -2.46 5.23 -11.15
C PHE A 144 -2.00 4.46 -9.91
N GLN A 145 -2.59 3.30 -9.65
CA GLN A 145 -2.08 2.37 -8.64
C GLN A 145 -1.07 1.42 -9.27
N ALA A 146 0.19 1.45 -8.81
CA ALA A 146 1.24 0.63 -9.40
C ALA A 146 1.08 -0.87 -9.08
N VAL A 147 0.70 -1.20 -7.84
CA VAL A 147 0.48 -2.59 -7.39
C VAL A 147 -0.78 -2.64 -6.55
N ASN A 148 -1.72 -3.52 -6.90
CA ASN A 148 -2.89 -3.73 -6.09
C ASN A 148 -2.55 -4.53 -4.83
N ARG A 149 -2.67 -3.92 -3.65
CA ARG A 149 -2.35 -4.56 -2.36
C ARG A 149 -3.21 -5.77 -1.99
N GLU A 150 -4.35 -5.97 -2.66
CA GLU A 150 -5.24 -7.11 -2.36
C GLU A 150 -4.83 -8.33 -3.18
N THR A 151 -4.60 -8.15 -4.48
CA THR A 151 -4.36 -9.26 -5.42
C THR A 151 -2.90 -9.44 -5.80
N GLY A 152 -2.07 -8.42 -5.58
CA GLY A 152 -0.68 -8.36 -6.01
C GLY A 152 -0.50 -7.91 -7.46
N VAL A 153 -1.56 -7.75 -8.24
CA VAL A 153 -1.47 -7.41 -9.67
C VAL A 153 -0.66 -6.11 -9.86
N ILE A 154 0.39 -6.19 -10.68
CA ILE A 154 1.25 -5.06 -11.04
C ILE A 154 0.67 -4.42 -12.32
N GLN A 155 0.35 -3.12 -12.24
CA GLN A 155 -0.22 -2.39 -13.37
C GLN A 155 0.87 -1.92 -14.34
N ASN A 156 0.50 -1.81 -15.61
CA ASN A 156 1.35 -1.17 -16.61
C ASN A 156 1.30 0.35 -16.43
N ALA A 157 2.47 1.00 -16.40
CA ALA A 157 2.53 2.46 -16.34
C ALA A 157 1.77 3.07 -17.53
N PRO A 158 0.87 4.03 -17.29
CA PRO A 158 0.03 4.59 -18.34
C PRO A 158 0.87 5.51 -19.25
N LYS A 159 0.63 5.45 -20.56
CA LYS A 159 1.18 6.42 -21.50
C LYS A 159 0.25 7.62 -21.55
N THR A 160 0.68 8.75 -21.00
CA THR A 160 -0.16 9.95 -20.90
C THR A 160 0.52 11.16 -21.56
N SER A 161 -0.27 12.17 -21.92
CA SER A 161 0.24 13.43 -22.49
C SER A 161 0.57 14.44 -21.41
N ASP A 162 1.24 15.53 -21.77
CA ASP A 162 1.50 16.66 -20.87
C ASP A 162 0.24 17.35 -20.34
N LYS A 163 -0.96 17.05 -20.87
CA LYS A 163 -2.22 17.58 -20.32
C LYS A 163 -2.81 16.74 -19.20
N THR A 164 -2.22 15.57 -18.94
CA THR A 164 -2.66 14.66 -17.89
C THR A 164 -1.73 14.77 -16.71
N ALA A 165 -2.27 15.20 -15.57
CA ALA A 165 -1.57 15.09 -14.31
C ALA A 165 -1.65 13.65 -13.78
N VAL A 166 -0.55 13.07 -13.30
CA VAL A 166 -0.53 11.68 -12.82
C VAL A 166 -0.26 11.62 -11.32
N PHE A 167 -1.21 11.08 -10.57
CA PHE A 167 -1.02 10.65 -9.19
C PHE A 167 -0.66 9.16 -9.16
N ALA A 168 0.49 8.82 -8.59
CA ALA A 168 0.96 7.44 -8.44
C ALA A 168 0.75 6.92 -7.01
N ASP A 169 -0.18 5.97 -6.83
CA ASP A 169 -0.27 5.15 -5.62
C ASP A 169 0.82 4.06 -5.66
N MET A 170 1.95 4.36 -5.02
CA MET A 170 3.10 3.48 -4.85
C MET A 170 3.12 2.79 -3.47
N SER A 171 2.04 2.91 -2.70
CA SER A 171 2.00 2.52 -1.28
C SER A 171 2.36 1.07 -0.99
N SER A 172 2.01 0.16 -1.90
CA SER A 172 2.33 -1.27 -1.83
C SER A 172 3.37 -1.72 -2.88
N ALA A 173 3.94 -0.80 -3.65
CA ALA A 173 4.76 -1.14 -4.82
C ALA A 173 6.14 -1.71 -4.44
N TYR A 174 6.67 -2.56 -5.32
CA TYR A 174 8.10 -2.87 -5.41
C TYR A 174 8.46 -3.11 -6.88
N PRO A 175 9.59 -2.58 -7.40
CA PRO A 175 10.48 -1.60 -6.76
C PRO A 175 9.78 -0.30 -6.37
N LEU A 176 10.19 0.32 -5.26
CA LEU A 176 9.58 1.56 -4.76
C LEU A 176 9.78 2.73 -5.73
N SER A 177 10.83 2.66 -6.56
CA SER A 177 11.24 3.66 -7.53
C SER A 177 10.61 3.48 -8.92
N ASN A 178 9.73 2.51 -9.12
CA ASN A 178 9.09 2.26 -10.42
C ASN A 178 7.92 3.22 -10.70
N LEU A 179 8.21 4.52 -10.68
CA LEU A 179 7.24 5.57 -10.95
C LEU A 179 6.96 5.67 -12.47
N PRO A 180 5.75 6.08 -12.88
CA PRO A 180 5.49 6.48 -14.27
C PRO A 180 6.42 7.62 -14.69
N ASP A 181 6.88 7.65 -15.95
CA ASP A 181 7.84 8.66 -16.44
C ASP A 181 7.39 10.12 -16.22
N ASN A 182 6.08 10.38 -16.23
CA ASN A 182 5.50 11.72 -16.09
C ASN A 182 4.60 11.87 -14.86
N TRP A 183 4.99 11.24 -13.74
CA TRP A 183 4.31 11.42 -12.46
C TRP A 183 4.37 12.88 -11.97
N ASP A 184 3.28 13.38 -11.38
CA ASP A 184 3.23 14.73 -10.78
C ASP A 184 3.20 14.67 -9.25
N SER A 185 2.53 13.65 -8.70
CA SER A 185 2.56 13.34 -7.27
C SER A 185 2.53 11.83 -7.04
N ALA A 186 3.06 11.40 -5.89
CA ALA A 186 3.11 10.00 -5.53
C ALA A 186 2.95 9.81 -4.02
N ILE A 187 2.60 8.60 -3.59
CA ILE A 187 2.51 8.25 -2.17
C ILE A 187 3.11 6.89 -1.88
N TRP A 188 3.84 6.78 -0.77
CA TRP A 188 4.34 5.52 -0.23
C TRP A 188 3.90 5.33 1.23
N ASP A 189 3.63 4.08 1.59
CA ASP A 189 3.25 3.68 2.96
C ASP A 189 4.42 2.91 3.59
N PRO A 190 5.11 3.49 4.59
CA PRO A 190 6.23 2.87 5.27
C PRO A 190 5.98 1.47 5.81
N LYS A 191 4.73 1.13 6.13
CA LYS A 191 4.40 -0.20 6.66
C LYS A 191 4.72 -1.33 5.68
N TYR A 192 4.76 -1.09 4.37
CA TYR A 192 5.05 -2.13 3.37
C TYR A 192 6.55 -2.48 3.23
N PHE A 193 7.43 -1.74 3.90
CA PHE A 193 8.84 -2.05 4.05
C PHE A 193 9.28 -2.12 5.52
N GLY A 194 8.34 -2.38 6.43
CA GLY A 194 8.62 -2.53 7.86
C GLY A 194 8.93 -1.22 8.58
N GLY A 195 8.51 -0.07 8.04
CA GLY A 195 8.53 1.21 8.75
C GLY A 195 7.36 1.35 9.74
N PRO A 196 7.39 2.38 10.62
CA PRO A 196 6.33 2.60 11.60
C PRO A 196 5.02 3.08 10.95
N SER A 197 3.89 2.79 11.60
CA SER A 197 2.61 3.51 11.38
C SER A 197 2.70 4.94 11.92
N GLY A 198 1.79 5.84 11.53
CA GLY A 198 1.87 7.24 11.96
C GLY A 198 2.49 8.20 10.96
N ILE A 199 3.04 7.70 9.85
CA ILE A 199 3.81 8.50 8.89
C ILE A 199 3.59 8.00 7.47
N ALA A 200 3.57 8.93 6.52
CA ALA A 200 3.52 8.64 5.09
C ALA A 200 4.50 9.53 4.32
N LEU A 201 4.93 9.02 3.17
CA LEU A 201 5.86 9.69 2.28
C LEU A 201 5.08 10.14 1.05
N VAL A 202 5.19 11.42 0.70
CA VAL A 202 4.49 12.02 -0.44
C VAL A 202 5.54 12.59 -1.39
N GLY A 203 5.47 12.23 -2.67
CA GLY A 203 6.28 12.84 -3.71
C GLY A 203 5.50 13.94 -4.41
N ILE A 204 6.15 15.06 -4.70
CA ILE A 204 5.61 16.15 -5.53
C ILE A 204 6.71 16.56 -6.51
N ALA A 205 6.65 16.03 -7.74
CA ALA A 205 7.57 16.36 -8.82
C ALA A 205 7.29 17.75 -9.40
N ASN A 206 6.00 18.04 -9.64
CA ASN A 206 5.59 19.23 -10.38
C ASN A 206 4.77 20.18 -9.51
N SER A 207 5.44 21.15 -8.88
CA SER A 207 4.77 22.19 -8.07
C SER A 207 3.92 23.16 -8.91
N GLY A 208 3.99 23.12 -10.23
CA GLY A 208 3.17 23.95 -11.12
C GLY A 208 1.76 23.38 -11.33
N ARG A 209 1.60 22.05 -11.25
CA ARG A 209 0.29 21.37 -11.38
C ARG A 209 -0.29 20.96 -10.04
N TRP A 210 0.55 20.77 -9.03
CA TRP A 210 0.11 20.47 -7.68
C TRP A 210 -0.02 21.75 -6.85
N GLN A 211 -1.14 21.91 -6.16
CA GLN A 211 -1.40 23.03 -5.24
C GLN A 211 -1.69 22.50 -3.84
N ASN A 212 -1.28 23.23 -2.79
CA ASN A 212 -1.57 22.83 -1.42
C ASN A 212 -3.10 22.77 -1.19
N PRO A 213 -3.68 21.58 -0.91
CA PRO A 213 -5.12 21.44 -0.74
C PRO A 213 -5.62 21.92 0.63
N GLY A 214 -4.70 22.27 1.55
CA GLY A 214 -5.00 22.81 2.87
C GLY A 214 -4.82 24.34 2.94
N PRO A 215 -5.01 24.94 4.13
CA PRO A 215 -4.80 26.37 4.32
C PRO A 215 -3.34 26.76 4.06
N ILE A 216 -3.13 27.80 3.26
CA ILE A 216 -1.81 28.37 2.99
C ILE A 216 -1.45 29.30 4.15
N ILE A 217 -0.49 28.89 4.96
CA ILE A 217 -0.02 29.65 6.13
C ILE A 217 1.31 30.35 5.82
N ASP A 218 2.17 29.71 5.03
CA ASP A 218 3.47 30.24 4.60
C ASP A 218 3.93 29.54 3.30
N LYS A 219 5.24 29.53 3.02
CA LYS A 219 5.85 28.94 1.82
C LYS A 219 5.93 27.40 1.83
N ARG A 220 5.47 26.73 2.89
CA ARG A 220 5.46 25.25 2.96
C ARG A 220 4.47 24.67 1.95
N ARG A 221 4.87 23.59 1.27
CA ARG A 221 3.98 22.83 0.38
C ARG A 221 2.92 22.06 1.18
N VAL A 222 3.33 21.36 2.23
CA VAL A 222 2.44 20.65 3.16
C VAL A 222 2.64 21.16 4.58
N TYR A 223 1.67 20.95 5.46
CA TYR A 223 1.75 21.42 6.85
C TYR A 223 2.99 20.89 7.59
N GLY A 224 3.42 19.66 7.27
CA GLY A 224 4.64 19.05 7.82
C GLY A 224 4.47 18.50 9.25
N SER A 225 3.24 18.17 9.66
CA SER A 225 3.00 17.50 10.94
C SER A 225 3.33 16.01 10.81
N PHE A 226 4.53 15.64 11.22
CA PHE A 226 4.96 14.25 11.36
C PHE A 226 5.83 14.09 12.61
N SER A 227 5.93 12.86 13.09
CA SER A 227 6.82 12.54 14.20
C SER A 227 8.26 12.37 13.71
N LYS A 228 9.18 13.16 14.25
CA LYS A 228 10.62 13.10 13.90
C LYS A 228 11.24 11.74 14.25
N PRO A 229 10.98 11.14 15.44
CA PRO A 229 11.37 9.76 15.71
C PRO A 229 10.88 8.76 14.66
N LEU A 230 9.62 8.89 14.22
CA LEU A 230 9.07 7.98 13.21
C LEU A 230 9.76 8.17 11.86
N LEU A 231 10.05 9.41 11.43
CA LEU A 231 10.81 9.66 10.20
C LEU A 231 12.19 9.01 10.23
N LEU A 232 12.93 9.18 11.33
CA LEU A 232 14.26 8.59 11.47
C LEU A 232 14.19 7.06 11.48
N ALA A 233 13.21 6.47 12.17
CA ALA A 233 12.97 5.03 12.14
C ALA A 233 12.54 4.53 10.75
N THR A 234 11.75 5.30 9.99
CA THR A 234 11.39 5.00 8.60
C THR A 234 12.62 4.92 7.71
N ALA A 235 13.58 5.84 7.87
CA ALA A 235 14.83 5.82 7.09
C ALA A 235 15.65 4.55 7.39
N VAL A 236 15.79 4.19 8.67
CA VAL A 236 16.48 2.95 9.09
C VAL A 236 15.79 1.70 8.53
N ALA A 237 14.46 1.63 8.63
CA ALA A 237 13.68 0.51 8.11
C ALA A 237 13.86 0.36 6.59
N LEU A 238 13.74 1.46 5.85
CA LEU A 238 13.86 1.46 4.39
C LEU A 238 15.25 1.05 3.90
N GLU A 239 16.30 1.53 4.56
CA GLU A 239 17.68 1.16 4.22
C GLU A 239 17.92 -0.34 4.45
N ASN A 240 17.50 -0.87 5.60
CA ASN A 240 17.66 -2.30 5.92
C ASN A 240 16.80 -3.19 5.02
N TRP A 241 15.57 -2.79 4.74
CA TRP A 241 14.70 -3.51 3.82
C TRP A 241 15.28 -3.55 2.41
N THR A 242 15.81 -2.43 1.89
CA THR A 242 16.35 -2.39 0.52
C THR A 242 17.56 -3.31 0.33
N LYS A 243 18.42 -3.47 1.35
CA LYS A 243 19.58 -4.39 1.32
C LYS A 243 19.18 -5.85 1.07
N ARG A 244 17.98 -6.25 1.50
CA ARG A 244 17.48 -7.64 1.42
C ARG A 244 16.33 -7.84 0.43
N ALA A 245 15.68 -6.76 -0.03
CA ALA A 245 14.44 -6.82 -0.80
C ALA A 245 14.57 -7.73 -2.04
N ARG A 246 15.68 -7.64 -2.79
CA ARG A 246 15.88 -8.49 -3.97
C ARG A 246 15.88 -9.98 -3.63
N GLU A 247 16.62 -10.39 -2.59
CA GLU A 247 16.73 -11.78 -2.18
C GLU A 247 15.41 -12.29 -1.58
N ASP A 248 14.77 -11.47 -0.74
CA ASP A 248 13.45 -11.77 -0.19
C ASP A 248 12.43 -11.98 -1.31
N PHE A 249 12.39 -11.10 -2.32
CA PHE A 249 11.44 -11.23 -3.42
C PHE A 249 11.65 -12.52 -4.24
N VAL A 250 12.90 -12.94 -4.46
CA VAL A 250 13.17 -14.24 -5.13
C VAL A 250 12.60 -15.39 -4.30
N LYS A 251 12.88 -15.42 -2.99
CA LYS A 251 12.33 -16.43 -2.07
C LYS A 251 10.80 -16.39 -2.07
N LEU A 252 10.21 -15.20 -2.00
CA LEU A 252 8.76 -15.02 -1.94
C LEU A 252 8.09 -15.45 -3.24
N THR A 253 8.71 -15.24 -4.40
CA THR A 253 8.20 -15.76 -5.69
C THR A 253 8.11 -17.28 -5.67
N GLU A 254 9.15 -17.98 -5.21
CA GLU A 254 9.12 -19.44 -5.09
C GLU A 254 8.02 -19.93 -4.13
N LEU A 255 7.87 -19.23 -3.00
CA LEU A 255 6.83 -19.52 -2.00
C LEU A 255 5.42 -19.23 -2.54
N ASN A 256 5.24 -18.15 -3.31
CA ASN A 256 3.98 -17.79 -3.95
C ASN A 256 3.56 -18.85 -4.98
N SER A 257 4.47 -19.27 -5.85
CA SER A 257 4.21 -20.37 -6.79
C SER A 257 3.85 -21.66 -6.05
N PHE A 258 4.55 -21.98 -4.96
CA PHE A 258 4.28 -23.17 -4.15
C PHE A 258 2.89 -23.13 -3.50
N ILE A 259 2.52 -22.04 -2.81
CA ILE A 259 1.20 -21.95 -2.16
C ILE A 259 0.05 -21.96 -3.17
N ARG A 260 0.22 -21.36 -4.36
CA ARG A 260 -0.79 -21.42 -5.43
C ARG A 260 -1.08 -22.86 -5.85
N GLN A 261 -0.04 -23.69 -5.99
CA GLN A 261 -0.17 -25.12 -6.33
C GLN A 261 -0.81 -25.93 -5.19
N GLU A 262 -0.39 -25.70 -3.95
CA GLU A 262 -0.96 -26.38 -2.78
C GLU A 262 -2.45 -26.04 -2.60
N LEU A 263 -2.82 -24.76 -2.72
CA LEU A 263 -4.21 -24.35 -2.63
C LEU A 263 -5.06 -24.96 -3.75
N ALA A 264 -4.60 -24.90 -5.00
CA ALA A 264 -5.31 -25.46 -6.15
C ALA A 264 -5.47 -26.99 -6.08
N SER A 265 -4.52 -27.70 -5.47
CA SER A 265 -4.58 -29.16 -5.34
C SER A 265 -5.44 -29.64 -4.17
N GLN A 266 -5.55 -28.86 -3.09
CA GLN A 266 -6.22 -29.28 -1.86
C GLN A 266 -7.64 -28.70 -1.70
N ILE A 267 -7.94 -27.58 -2.34
CA ILE A 267 -9.23 -26.88 -2.21
C ILE A 267 -9.97 -26.93 -3.54
N LYS A 268 -11.08 -27.66 -3.55
CA LYS A 268 -11.95 -27.77 -4.73
C LYS A 268 -12.58 -26.41 -5.06
N ASP A 269 -12.71 -26.12 -6.34
CA ASP A 269 -13.39 -24.92 -6.88
C ASP A 269 -12.76 -23.57 -6.48
N ILE A 270 -11.54 -23.58 -5.90
CA ILE A 270 -10.82 -22.35 -5.57
C ILE A 270 -10.50 -21.55 -6.83
N LYS A 271 -10.71 -20.25 -6.74
CA LYS A 271 -10.36 -19.28 -7.78
C LYS A 271 -9.30 -18.33 -7.24
N ILE A 272 -8.09 -18.40 -7.79
CA ILE A 272 -6.99 -17.52 -7.38
C ILE A 272 -7.01 -16.29 -8.28
N ALA A 273 -6.93 -15.10 -7.69
CA ALA A 273 -6.90 -13.83 -8.42
C ALA A 273 -5.51 -13.54 -8.99
N GLY A 274 -5.48 -12.96 -10.19
CA GLY A 274 -4.25 -12.65 -10.92
C GLY A 274 -3.58 -13.91 -11.51
N ASP A 275 -2.78 -13.72 -12.55
CA ASP A 275 -2.14 -14.82 -13.29
C ASP A 275 -0.81 -15.31 -12.70
N GLY A 276 -0.32 -14.68 -11.64
CA GLY A 276 0.90 -15.07 -10.92
C GLY A 276 2.18 -14.52 -11.53
N ASP A 277 2.28 -14.46 -12.86
CA ASP A 277 3.49 -14.00 -13.56
C ASP A 277 3.66 -12.47 -13.50
N ASN A 278 2.55 -11.71 -13.43
CA ASN A 278 2.57 -10.24 -13.31
C ASN A 278 2.00 -9.76 -11.97
N CYS A 279 2.34 -10.47 -10.90
CA CYS A 279 1.91 -10.15 -9.53
C CYS A 279 3.12 -9.98 -8.61
N ASP A 280 3.02 -9.03 -7.69
CA ASP A 280 3.92 -8.93 -6.55
C ASP A 280 3.76 -10.21 -5.70
N PRO A 281 4.85 -10.96 -5.46
CA PRO A 281 4.79 -12.27 -4.82
C PRO A 281 4.39 -12.21 -3.35
N ARG A 282 4.39 -11.02 -2.73
CA ARG A 282 3.91 -10.85 -1.37
C ARG A 282 2.40 -11.07 -1.28
N PHE A 283 1.62 -10.69 -2.27
CA PHE A 283 0.17 -10.69 -2.15
C PHE A 283 -0.47 -11.85 -2.90
N LEU A 284 -1.51 -12.41 -2.30
CA LEU A 284 -2.34 -13.42 -2.93
C LEU A 284 -3.77 -13.26 -2.43
N ALA A 285 -4.70 -13.06 -3.36
CA ALA A 285 -6.12 -13.15 -3.09
C ALA A 285 -6.72 -14.37 -3.79
N PHE A 286 -7.71 -14.98 -3.15
CA PHE A 286 -8.44 -16.09 -3.73
C PHE A 286 -9.88 -16.14 -3.20
N VAL A 287 -10.73 -16.82 -3.94
CA VAL A 287 -12.14 -17.02 -3.65
C VAL A 287 -12.42 -18.51 -3.55
N ILE A 288 -13.14 -18.91 -2.50
CA ILE A 288 -13.62 -20.28 -2.31
C ILE A 288 -15.14 -20.21 -2.29
N PRO A 289 -15.80 -20.47 -3.44
CA PRO A 289 -17.24 -20.38 -3.56
C PRO A 289 -17.97 -21.21 -2.51
N GLY A 290 -19.07 -20.66 -1.99
CA GLY A 290 -19.91 -21.33 -1.00
C GLY A 290 -19.39 -21.26 0.44
N THR A 291 -18.27 -20.59 0.70
CA THR A 291 -17.75 -20.40 2.06
C THR A 291 -18.16 -19.05 2.66
N HIS A 292 -18.30 -19.01 3.99
CA HIS A 292 -18.51 -17.78 4.73
C HIS A 292 -17.19 -17.30 5.35
N SER A 293 -16.60 -16.25 4.79
CA SER A 293 -15.23 -15.83 5.13
C SER A 293 -15.00 -15.61 6.63
N GLU A 294 -15.95 -15.01 7.34
CA GLU A 294 -15.81 -14.71 8.77
C GLU A 294 -15.70 -15.99 9.62
N GLU A 295 -16.48 -17.02 9.27
CA GLU A 295 -16.46 -18.29 10.00
C GLU A 295 -15.16 -19.06 9.75
N VAL A 296 -14.71 -19.09 8.50
CA VAL A 296 -13.44 -19.72 8.14
C VAL A 296 -12.28 -18.98 8.82
N LEU A 297 -12.27 -17.65 8.81
CA LEU A 297 -11.26 -16.83 9.51
C LEU A 297 -11.15 -17.21 10.98
N ARG A 298 -12.26 -17.24 11.72
CA ARG A 298 -12.27 -17.58 13.16
C ARG A 298 -11.74 -18.99 13.41
N LYS A 299 -12.04 -19.96 12.53
CA LYS A 299 -11.56 -21.34 12.65
C LYS A 299 -10.07 -21.49 12.31
N VAL A 300 -9.57 -20.67 11.40
CA VAL A 300 -8.14 -20.60 11.06
C VAL A 300 -7.37 -19.96 12.23
N GLU A 301 -7.90 -18.87 12.79
CA GLU A 301 -7.35 -18.19 13.97
C GLU A 301 -7.35 -19.09 15.21
N ALA A 302 -8.41 -19.86 15.45
CA ALA A 302 -8.46 -20.82 16.56
C ALA A 302 -7.40 -21.93 16.47
N GLN A 303 -6.81 -22.13 15.28
CA GLN A 303 -5.68 -23.04 15.05
C GLN A 303 -4.32 -22.31 15.03
N GLY A 304 -4.30 -21.04 15.42
CA GLY A 304 -3.12 -20.21 15.61
C GLY A 304 -2.52 -19.67 14.31
N VAL A 305 -3.31 -19.53 13.24
CA VAL A 305 -2.89 -18.94 11.97
C VAL A 305 -3.76 -17.72 11.67
N LEU A 306 -3.15 -16.61 11.22
CA LEU A 306 -3.91 -15.41 10.83
C LEU A 306 -3.86 -15.22 9.31
N ILE A 307 -5.01 -14.88 8.73
CA ILE A 307 -5.17 -14.47 7.32
C ILE A 307 -6.17 -13.32 7.27
N ASP A 308 -6.26 -12.62 6.13
CA ASP A 308 -7.27 -11.58 5.92
C ASP A 308 -8.44 -12.08 5.07
N ALA A 309 -9.59 -11.41 5.14
CA ALA A 309 -10.72 -11.62 4.24
C ALA A 309 -11.46 -10.33 3.90
N GLY A 310 -12.07 -10.31 2.70
CA GLY A 310 -12.96 -9.25 2.22
C GLY A 310 -12.42 -7.81 2.33
N SER A 311 -13.32 -6.85 2.17
CA SER A 311 -13.08 -5.44 2.54
C SER A 311 -13.43 -5.25 4.02
N ALA A 312 -12.55 -5.68 4.93
CA ALA A 312 -12.75 -5.63 6.39
C ALA A 312 -12.90 -4.21 7.00
N CYS A 313 -13.10 -3.16 6.21
CA CYS A 313 -13.11 -1.77 6.68
C CYS A 313 -14.48 -1.26 7.21
N GLY A 314 -15.37 -2.15 7.67
CA GLY A 314 -16.67 -1.74 8.21
C GLY A 314 -17.17 -2.64 9.34
N SER A 315 -17.93 -2.08 10.28
CA SER A 315 -18.59 -2.80 11.39
C SER A 315 -19.82 -3.62 10.96
N GLY A 316 -19.91 -3.97 9.68
CA GLY A 316 -21.01 -4.74 9.09
C GLY A 316 -20.56 -6.12 8.60
N PRO A 317 -21.47 -6.92 8.03
CA PRO A 317 -21.10 -8.19 7.40
C PRO A 317 -20.00 -7.99 6.36
N LEU A 318 -19.04 -8.90 6.28
CA LEU A 318 -17.99 -8.86 5.27
C LEU A 318 -18.63 -8.86 3.87
N SER A 319 -18.59 -7.70 3.20
CA SER A 319 -18.97 -7.59 1.80
C SER A 319 -17.85 -8.13 0.91
N PRO A 320 -18.18 -8.68 -0.27
CA PRO A 320 -17.18 -9.05 -1.25
C PRO A 320 -16.21 -7.89 -1.53
N SER A 321 -14.93 -8.20 -1.73
CA SER A 321 -13.96 -7.20 -2.15
C SER A 321 -14.41 -6.57 -3.47
N HIS A 322 -14.45 -5.24 -3.53
CA HIS A 322 -14.80 -4.52 -4.77
C HIS A 322 -13.77 -4.77 -5.86
N VAL A 323 -12.50 -4.97 -5.48
CA VAL A 323 -11.41 -5.35 -6.39
C VAL A 323 -11.69 -6.72 -7.02
N LEU A 324 -11.99 -7.73 -6.20
CA LEU A 324 -12.27 -9.07 -6.70
C LEU A 324 -13.56 -9.10 -7.54
N THR A 325 -14.58 -8.33 -7.13
CA THR A 325 -15.80 -8.15 -7.93
C THR A 325 -15.50 -7.54 -9.30
N ALA A 326 -14.66 -6.50 -9.35
CA ALA A 326 -14.26 -5.86 -10.61
C ALA A 326 -13.49 -6.80 -11.54
N MET A 327 -12.77 -7.78 -10.98
CA MET A 327 -12.07 -8.85 -11.72
C MET A 327 -12.99 -10.02 -12.12
N GLY A 328 -14.29 -9.95 -11.79
CA GLY A 328 -15.27 -10.98 -12.12
C GLY A 328 -15.47 -12.06 -11.05
N TYR A 329 -14.88 -11.91 -9.87
CA TYR A 329 -15.11 -12.78 -8.70
C TYR A 329 -16.15 -12.15 -7.77
N SER A 330 -17.43 -12.31 -8.09
CA SER A 330 -18.54 -11.73 -7.33
C SER A 330 -19.01 -12.61 -6.15
N GLU A 331 -18.39 -13.78 -5.95
CA GLU A 331 -18.80 -14.72 -4.92
C GLU A 331 -18.29 -14.33 -3.53
N ASN A 332 -19.06 -14.70 -2.50
CA ASN A 332 -18.60 -14.69 -1.11
C ASN A 332 -17.45 -15.71 -0.91
N GLY A 333 -16.75 -15.61 0.22
CA GLY A 333 -15.62 -16.51 0.49
C GLY A 333 -14.31 -15.99 -0.10
N ASN A 334 -14.10 -14.67 -0.07
CA ASN A 334 -12.86 -14.04 -0.49
C ASN A 334 -11.87 -13.95 0.67
N TYR A 335 -10.63 -14.38 0.43
CA TYR A 335 -9.54 -14.42 1.39
C TYR A 335 -8.29 -13.79 0.79
N ARG A 336 -7.41 -13.30 1.65
CA ARG A 336 -6.12 -12.73 1.28
C ARG A 336 -5.05 -13.25 2.22
N ILE A 337 -3.89 -13.54 1.64
CA ILE A 337 -2.68 -13.84 2.40
C ILE A 337 -1.56 -12.94 1.91
N THR A 338 -0.73 -12.50 2.85
CA THR A 338 0.48 -11.73 2.58
C THR A 338 1.69 -12.55 3.00
N LEU A 339 2.54 -12.90 2.04
CA LEU A 339 3.78 -13.61 2.26
C LEU A 339 4.85 -12.65 2.76
N LYS A 340 5.55 -13.08 3.81
CA LYS A 340 6.56 -12.33 4.55
C LYS A 340 7.87 -13.13 4.56
N PRO A 341 9.02 -12.48 4.76
CA PRO A 341 10.30 -13.19 4.78
C PRO A 341 10.42 -14.31 5.84
N ALA A 342 9.61 -14.26 6.91
CA ALA A 342 9.54 -15.30 7.92
C ALA A 342 8.90 -16.62 7.43
N HIS A 343 8.08 -16.57 6.37
CA HIS A 343 7.39 -17.75 5.86
C HIS A 343 8.33 -18.74 5.17
N ASN A 344 7.90 -19.99 5.14
CA ASN A 344 8.61 -21.10 4.52
C ASN A 344 7.60 -22.18 4.07
N ARG A 345 8.06 -23.22 3.37
CA ARG A 345 7.17 -24.28 2.84
C ARG A 345 6.38 -25.00 3.93
N GLN A 346 6.93 -25.16 5.13
CA GLN A 346 6.24 -25.83 6.23
C GLN A 346 5.08 -24.98 6.76
N SER A 347 5.29 -23.68 6.94
CA SER A 347 4.22 -22.78 7.37
C SER A 347 3.11 -22.65 6.31
N LEU A 348 3.46 -22.67 5.02
CA LEU A 348 2.48 -22.70 3.93
C LEU A 348 1.65 -23.99 3.92
N LYS A 349 2.28 -25.16 4.12
CA LYS A 349 1.54 -26.42 4.27
C LYS A 349 0.61 -26.42 5.48
N LYS A 350 1.06 -25.84 6.60
CA LYS A 350 0.22 -25.65 7.79
C LYS A 350 -0.99 -24.77 7.47
N LEU A 351 -0.78 -23.62 6.82
CA LEU A 351 -1.84 -22.72 6.37
C LEU A 351 -2.88 -23.47 5.51
N VAL A 352 -2.46 -24.20 4.47
CA VAL A 352 -3.39 -24.95 3.61
C VAL A 352 -4.15 -26.00 4.41
N SER A 353 -3.48 -26.75 5.28
CA SER A 353 -4.13 -27.76 6.13
C SER A 353 -5.19 -27.15 7.05
N VAL A 354 -4.88 -26.01 7.67
CA VAL A 354 -5.78 -25.29 8.56
C VAL A 354 -6.97 -24.70 7.80
N LEU A 355 -6.73 -24.14 6.61
CA LEU A 355 -7.78 -23.66 5.69
C LEU A 355 -8.75 -24.78 5.31
N VAL A 356 -8.24 -25.93 4.85
CA VAL A 356 -9.07 -27.09 4.46
C VAL A 356 -9.96 -27.54 5.62
N LYS A 357 -9.42 -27.62 6.84
CA LYS A 357 -10.22 -27.94 8.04
C LYS A 357 -11.26 -26.87 8.36
N GLY A 358 -10.89 -25.59 8.24
CA GLY A 358 -11.78 -24.46 8.48
C GLY A 358 -12.99 -24.46 7.53
N ILE A 359 -12.75 -24.80 6.26
CA ILE A 359 -13.78 -24.92 5.21
C ILE A 359 -14.70 -26.11 5.50
N ALA A 360 -14.13 -27.30 5.73
CA ALA A 360 -14.89 -28.53 5.94
C ALA A 360 -15.80 -28.48 7.17
N ALA A 361 -15.44 -27.71 8.19
CA ALA A 361 -16.26 -27.55 9.39
C ALA A 361 -17.36 -26.49 9.25
N GLY A 362 -17.36 -25.67 8.18
CA GLY A 362 -18.34 -24.60 7.94
C GLY A 362 -19.29 -24.85 6.77
N ALA A 363 -19.10 -25.94 6.04
CA ALA A 363 -20.09 -26.53 5.14
C ALA A 363 -20.95 -27.53 5.92
#